data_AF-A0A2N5KFK4-F1
#
_entry.id   AF-A0A2N5KFK4-F1
#
_cell.length_a   1.000
_cell.length_b   1.000
_cell.length_c   1.000
_cell.angle_alpha   90.00
_cell.angle_beta   90.00
_cell.angle_gamma   90.00
#
_symmetry.space_group_name_H-M   'P 1'
#
loop_
_entity.id
_entity.type
_entity.pdbx_description
1 polymer ?
#
loop_
_entity_poly.entity_id
_entity_poly.type
_entity_poly.pdbx_seq_one_letter_code
_entity_poly.pdbx_strand_id
1 'polypeptide(L)'
;MHMFQRRFALTVTVAMVGYLLSLMFVVQPTYALCMAPPEQGTWINIDPNTRSLTRIKVQNVCKDQVHNGVPYPPGPDWYMQVFGRCTPKECDWGKVGGELRRDGYIFSVYNHGFARRYVYAKLSQARPGMLYVYTRTDFTDPGRQDYATKDWFRRN
;
A
#
# COMPACT_ATOMS: atom_id res chain seq x y z
N MET A 1 33.33 -65.09 -12.07
CA MET A 1 32.90 -63.77 -12.64
C MET A 1 31.71 -63.10 -11.94
N HIS A 2 31.04 -63.71 -10.93
CA HIS A 2 29.86 -63.08 -10.29
C HIS A 2 30.16 -62.06 -9.16
N MET A 3 31.37 -62.07 -8.59
CA MET A 3 31.71 -61.22 -7.43
C MET A 3 32.04 -59.76 -7.83
N PHE A 4 32.51 -59.54 -9.05
CA PHE A 4 32.88 -58.21 -9.58
C PHE A 4 31.64 -57.36 -9.93
N GLN A 5 30.58 -57.97 -10.45
CA GLN A 5 29.35 -57.27 -10.82
C GLN A 5 28.54 -56.77 -9.60
N ARG A 6 28.56 -57.51 -8.49
CA ARG A 6 27.85 -57.08 -7.26
C ARG A 6 28.49 -55.84 -6.61
N ARG A 7 29.82 -55.72 -6.64
CA ARG A 7 30.52 -54.54 -6.10
C ARG A 7 30.32 -53.30 -6.98
N PHE A 8 30.24 -53.49 -8.29
CA PHE A 8 29.99 -52.41 -9.26
C PHE A 8 28.54 -51.89 -9.21
N ALA A 9 27.56 -52.78 -9.01
CA ALA A 9 26.15 -52.38 -8.87
C ALA A 9 25.86 -51.60 -7.57
N LEU A 10 26.54 -51.95 -6.47
CA LEU A 10 26.37 -51.31 -5.16
C LEU A 10 26.97 -49.89 -5.13
N THR A 11 28.12 -49.67 -5.78
CA THR A 11 28.74 -48.34 -5.87
C THR A 11 27.96 -47.38 -6.77
N VAL A 12 27.39 -47.86 -7.87
CA VAL A 12 26.54 -47.06 -8.76
C VAL A 12 25.23 -46.63 -8.08
N THR A 13 24.63 -47.48 -7.25
CA THR A 13 23.40 -47.15 -6.51
C THR A 13 23.64 -46.14 -5.39
N VAL A 14 24.73 -46.27 -4.62
CA VAL A 14 25.10 -45.29 -3.58
C VAL A 14 25.42 -43.91 -4.19
N ALA A 15 26.10 -43.87 -5.34
CA ALA A 15 26.41 -42.62 -6.03
C ALA A 15 25.15 -41.92 -6.59
N MET A 16 24.20 -42.67 -7.16
CA MET A 16 22.93 -42.09 -7.63
C MET A 16 22.05 -41.57 -6.50
N VAL A 17 21.99 -42.27 -5.37
CA VAL A 17 21.24 -41.80 -4.18
C VAL A 17 21.87 -40.53 -3.61
N GLY A 18 23.21 -40.44 -3.55
CA GLY A 18 23.91 -39.22 -3.15
C GLY A 18 23.66 -38.03 -4.07
N TYR A 19 23.64 -38.25 -5.39
CA TYR A 19 23.32 -37.21 -6.37
C TYR A 19 21.86 -36.74 -6.28
N LEU A 20 20.90 -37.67 -6.12
CA LEU A 20 19.49 -37.34 -5.94
C LEU A 20 19.22 -36.59 -4.62
N LEU A 21 19.91 -36.92 -3.54
CA LEU A 21 19.84 -36.19 -2.26
C LEU A 21 20.44 -34.79 -2.34
N SER A 22 21.48 -34.57 -3.16
CA SER A 22 22.07 -33.23 -3.35
C SER A 22 21.17 -32.26 -4.12
N LEU A 23 20.19 -32.74 -4.88
CA LEU A 23 19.24 -31.89 -5.63
C LEU A 23 18.09 -31.35 -4.75
N MET A 24 17.89 -31.86 -3.54
CA MET A 24 16.79 -31.43 -2.65
C MET A 24 17.13 -30.22 -1.75
N PHE A 25 18.37 -29.72 -1.79
CA PHE A 25 18.82 -28.57 -0.98
C PHE A 25 18.87 -27.25 -1.76
N VAL A 26 17.99 -27.07 -2.75
CA VAL A 26 17.81 -25.74 -3.36
C VAL A 26 16.98 -24.90 -2.41
N VAL A 27 17.65 -24.21 -1.48
CA VAL A 27 17.04 -23.19 -0.62
C VAL A 27 16.62 -22.03 -1.53
N GLN A 28 15.33 -21.98 -1.90
CA GLN A 28 14.81 -20.85 -2.64
C GLN A 28 14.79 -19.63 -1.71
N PRO A 29 15.40 -18.49 -2.09
CA PRO A 29 15.24 -17.27 -1.32
C PRO A 29 13.76 -16.89 -1.31
N THR A 30 13.17 -16.82 -0.11
CA THR A 30 11.84 -16.24 0.08
C THR A 30 11.94 -14.73 -0.10
N TYR A 31 11.76 -14.25 -1.32
CA TYR A 31 11.51 -12.83 -1.54
C TYR A 31 10.12 -12.54 -0.98
N ALA A 32 10.04 -11.82 0.13
CA ALA A 32 8.81 -11.19 0.57
C ALA A 32 8.49 -10.09 -0.47
N LEU A 33 7.81 -10.47 -1.56
CA LEU A 33 7.34 -9.52 -2.55
C LEU A 33 6.32 -8.62 -1.85
N CYS A 34 6.61 -7.33 -1.84
CA CYS A 34 5.66 -6.34 -1.37
C CYS A 34 4.44 -6.35 -2.27
N MET A 35 3.40 -7.04 -1.84
CA MET A 35 2.12 -6.98 -2.52
C MET A 35 1.53 -5.61 -2.23
N ALA A 36 1.29 -4.84 -3.29
CA ALA A 36 0.62 -3.55 -3.19
C ALA A 36 -0.73 -3.75 -2.47
N PRO A 37 -0.97 -3.07 -1.34
CA PRO A 37 -2.25 -3.12 -0.67
C PRO A 37 -3.40 -2.69 -1.60
N PRO A 38 -4.61 -3.19 -1.40
CA PRO A 38 -5.72 -2.95 -2.31
C PRO A 38 -6.21 -1.48 -2.28
N GLU A 39 -5.80 -0.67 -1.31
CA GLU A 39 -6.00 0.79 -1.29
C GLU A 39 -5.06 1.52 -2.26
N GLN A 40 -3.89 0.94 -2.58
CA GLN A 40 -2.90 1.58 -3.44
C GLN A 40 -3.46 1.80 -4.85
N GLY A 41 -3.27 3.01 -5.38
CA GLY A 41 -3.70 3.38 -6.73
C GLY A 41 -4.22 4.81 -6.84
N THR A 42 -4.75 5.12 -8.02
CA THR A 42 -5.48 6.37 -8.28
C THR A 42 -6.98 6.10 -8.24
N TRP A 43 -7.70 6.97 -7.56
CA TRP A 43 -9.13 6.86 -7.33
C TRP A 43 -9.84 8.16 -7.71
N ILE A 44 -10.98 8.06 -8.38
CA ILE A 44 -11.78 9.18 -8.88
C ILE A 44 -13.11 9.23 -8.14
N ASN A 45 -13.53 10.41 -7.68
CA ASN A 45 -14.81 10.58 -7.00
C ASN A 45 -15.94 10.21 -7.96
N ILE A 46 -16.90 9.42 -7.48
CA ILE A 46 -18.03 8.98 -8.31
C ILE A 46 -19.07 10.08 -8.52
N ASP A 47 -19.06 11.14 -7.69
CA ASP A 47 -19.93 12.29 -7.86
C ASP A 47 -19.27 13.34 -8.78
N PRO A 48 -19.72 13.50 -10.04
CA PRO A 48 -19.16 14.48 -10.96
C PRO A 48 -19.42 15.92 -10.55
N ASN A 49 -20.35 16.17 -9.61
CA ASN A 49 -20.72 17.48 -9.09
C ASN A 49 -20.12 17.77 -7.71
N THR A 50 -19.24 16.90 -7.21
CA THR A 50 -18.64 17.06 -5.88
C THR A 50 -17.94 18.42 -5.74
N ARG A 51 -18.18 19.09 -4.61
CA ARG A 51 -17.44 20.28 -4.17
C ARG A 51 -16.25 19.93 -3.26
N SER A 52 -16.01 18.63 -3.05
CA SER A 52 -14.96 18.06 -2.20
C SER A 52 -13.72 17.70 -3.01
N LEU A 53 -13.06 16.60 -2.65
CA LEU A 53 -12.00 15.95 -3.40
C LEU A 53 -12.56 15.28 -4.66
N THR A 54 -11.93 15.53 -5.80
CA THR A 54 -12.27 14.91 -7.09
C THR A 54 -11.42 13.68 -7.38
N ARG A 55 -10.19 13.64 -6.86
CA ARG A 55 -9.25 12.54 -7.07
C ARG A 55 -8.32 12.37 -5.88
N ILE A 56 -7.90 11.13 -5.64
CA ILE A 56 -6.89 10.79 -4.64
C ILE A 56 -5.93 9.74 -5.20
N LYS A 57 -4.64 9.91 -4.94
CA LYS A 57 -3.60 8.92 -5.18
C LYS A 57 -3.14 8.39 -3.83
N VAL A 58 -3.24 7.09 -3.64
CA VAL A 58 -2.79 6.39 -2.43
C VAL A 58 -1.58 5.55 -2.81
N GLN A 59 -0.49 5.69 -2.07
CA GLN A 59 0.73 4.94 -2.27
C GLN A 59 1.13 4.28 -0.95
N ASN A 60 1.44 2.99 -1.00
CA ASN A 60 2.15 2.31 0.07
C ASN A 60 3.63 2.20 -0.33
N VAL A 61 4.52 2.48 0.61
CA VAL A 61 5.96 2.30 0.44
C VAL A 61 6.34 1.00 1.12
N CYS A 62 6.89 0.10 0.32
CA CYS A 62 7.44 -1.11 0.87
C CYS A 62 8.70 -0.82 1.67
N LYS A 63 8.78 -1.39 2.87
CA LYS A 63 10.01 -1.41 3.67
C LYS A 63 10.48 -2.84 3.84
N ASP A 64 10.97 -3.41 2.75
CA ASP A 64 11.45 -4.79 2.65
C ASP A 64 12.90 -4.96 3.12
N GLN A 65 13.60 -3.85 3.37
CA GLN A 65 14.99 -3.84 3.82
C GLN A 65 15.12 -3.31 5.24
N VAL A 66 16.11 -3.82 5.96
CA VAL A 66 16.53 -3.30 7.26
C VAL A 66 17.96 -2.79 7.12
N HIS A 67 18.15 -1.49 7.32
CA HIS A 67 19.46 -0.86 7.32
C HIS A 67 19.79 -0.37 8.73
N ASN A 68 20.89 -0.86 9.32
CA ASN A 68 21.32 -0.53 10.69
C ASN A 68 20.22 -0.73 11.75
N GLY A 69 19.42 -1.80 11.63
CA GLY A 69 18.32 -2.10 12.54
C GLY A 69 17.04 -1.28 12.31
N VAL A 70 16.99 -0.44 11.26
CA VAL A 70 15.84 0.41 10.94
C VAL A 70 15.24 0.00 9.59
N PRO A 71 13.89 -0.12 9.47
CA PRO A 71 13.24 -0.35 8.18
C PRO A 71 13.56 0.73 7.15
N TYR A 72 13.90 0.31 5.92
CA TYR A 72 14.31 1.16 4.81
C TYR A 72 13.37 0.98 3.60
N PRO A 73 13.00 2.06 2.88
CA PRO A 73 13.43 3.44 3.08
C PRO A 73 12.83 4.09 4.34
N PRO A 74 13.51 5.07 4.95
CA PRO A 74 12.94 5.81 6.07
C PRO A 74 11.73 6.65 5.63
N GLY A 75 10.83 6.93 6.57
CA GLY A 75 9.64 7.76 6.34
C GLY A 75 8.33 7.02 6.57
N PRO A 76 7.19 7.62 6.22
CA PRO A 76 5.87 6.98 6.27
C PRO A 76 5.74 5.75 5.37
N ASP A 77 4.98 4.75 5.83
CA ASP A 77 4.61 3.57 5.01
C ASP A 77 3.53 3.92 3.98
N TRP A 78 2.81 5.02 4.18
CA TRP A 78 1.72 5.46 3.32
C TRP A 78 1.90 6.90 2.92
N TYR A 79 1.42 7.22 1.73
CA TYR A 79 1.32 8.59 1.24
C TYR A 79 -0.01 8.80 0.53
N MET A 80 -0.59 9.97 0.74
CA MET A 80 -1.78 10.41 0.02
C MET A 80 -1.48 11.72 -0.71
N GLN A 81 -1.90 11.79 -1.97
CA GLN A 81 -1.97 13.03 -2.74
C GLN A 81 -3.41 13.24 -3.19
N VAL A 82 -4.02 14.34 -2.77
CA VAL A 82 -5.44 14.61 -3.01
C VAL A 82 -5.61 15.83 -3.89
N PHE A 83 -6.70 15.83 -4.65
CA PHE A 83 -7.03 16.88 -5.60
C PHE A 83 -8.44 17.37 -5.28
N GLY A 84 -8.56 18.64 -4.91
CA GLY A 84 -9.82 19.29 -4.61
C GLY A 84 -10.50 19.84 -5.86
N ARG A 85 -11.83 19.98 -5.80
CA ARG A 85 -12.60 20.69 -6.81
C ARG A 85 -12.15 22.15 -6.88
N CYS A 86 -11.56 22.52 -8.00
CA CYS A 86 -11.24 23.88 -8.40
C CYS A 86 -11.53 24.06 -9.89
N THR A 87 -11.70 25.30 -10.33
CA THR A 87 -12.02 25.64 -11.72
C THR A 87 -10.94 26.59 -12.27
N PRO A 88 -10.43 26.38 -13.49
CA PRO A 88 -10.78 25.34 -14.46
C PRO A 88 -10.04 24.00 -14.28
N LYS A 89 -9.03 23.96 -13.41
CA LYS A 89 -8.23 22.76 -13.13
C LYS A 89 -8.38 22.38 -11.66
N GLU A 90 -8.25 21.08 -11.38
CA GLU A 90 -8.23 20.57 -10.00
C GLU A 90 -7.11 21.22 -9.18
N CYS A 91 -7.37 21.50 -7.91
CA CYS A 91 -6.34 21.98 -6.99
C CYS A 91 -5.61 20.79 -6.38
N ASP A 92 -4.34 20.61 -6.71
CA ASP A 92 -3.46 19.67 -6.01
C ASP A 92 -3.16 20.19 -4.60
N TRP A 93 -3.48 19.42 -3.57
CA TRP A 93 -3.13 19.75 -2.19
C TRP A 93 -1.74 19.24 -1.78
N GLY A 94 -1.05 18.56 -2.69
CA GLY A 94 0.28 18.00 -2.49
C GLY A 94 0.24 16.55 -2.00
N LYS A 95 1.42 15.92 -1.99
CA LYS A 95 1.64 14.58 -1.46
C LYS A 95 2.14 14.69 -0.01
N VAL A 96 1.46 14.05 0.92
CA VAL A 96 1.84 14.02 2.34
C VAL A 96 1.91 12.58 2.85
N GLY A 97 2.66 12.38 3.93
CA GLY A 97 2.71 11.11 4.64
C GLY A 97 1.36 10.74 5.25
N GLY A 98 1.12 9.44 5.39
CA GLY A 98 -0.06 8.88 6.03
C GLY A 98 0.29 7.82 7.07
N GLU A 99 -0.59 7.67 8.04
CA GLU A 99 -0.54 6.64 9.07
C GLU A 99 -1.68 5.64 8.85
N LEU A 100 -1.37 4.34 8.86
CA LEU A 100 -2.41 3.31 8.91
C LEU A 100 -2.89 3.15 10.36
N ARG A 101 -4.14 3.50 10.60
CA ARG A 101 -4.77 3.44 11.92
C ARG A 101 -5.35 2.06 12.20
N ARG A 102 -5.56 1.75 13.49
CA ARG A 102 -6.12 0.46 13.96
C ARG A 102 -7.50 0.13 13.38
N ASP A 103 -8.27 1.14 13.00
CA ASP A 103 -9.60 1.04 12.38
C ASP A 103 -9.56 0.88 10.85
N GLY A 104 -8.36 0.69 10.28
CA GLY A 104 -8.10 0.44 8.88
C GLY A 104 -8.05 1.69 8.00
N TYR A 105 -8.15 2.88 8.58
CA TYR A 105 -8.01 4.13 7.81
C TYR A 105 -6.54 4.48 7.60
N ILE A 106 -6.21 4.85 6.37
CA ILE A 106 -5.02 5.64 6.05
C ILE A 106 -5.37 7.09 6.34
N PHE A 107 -4.63 7.70 7.26
CA PHE A 107 -4.88 9.03 7.78
C PHE A 107 -3.76 9.99 7.40
N SER A 108 -4.10 11.14 6.80
CA SER A 108 -3.17 12.22 6.51
C SER A 108 -3.74 13.59 6.88
N VAL A 109 -2.83 14.53 7.14
CA VAL A 109 -3.17 15.90 7.49
C VAL A 109 -2.59 16.87 6.46
N TYR A 110 -3.44 17.77 5.97
CA TYR A 110 -3.07 18.87 5.07
C TYR A 110 -3.25 20.19 5.79
N ASN A 111 -2.20 21.00 5.82
CA ASN A 111 -2.23 22.33 6.42
C ASN A 111 -2.14 23.39 5.33
N HIS A 112 -3.23 24.15 5.12
CA HIS A 112 -3.30 25.21 4.13
C HIS A 112 -3.24 26.62 4.74
N GLY A 113 -2.82 26.74 6.00
CA GLY A 113 -2.75 28.02 6.73
C GLY A 113 -4.10 28.52 7.23
N PHE A 114 -5.13 28.57 6.36
CA PHE A 114 -6.49 29.00 6.75
C PHE A 114 -7.39 27.86 7.25
N ALA A 115 -6.96 26.62 7.04
CA ALA A 115 -7.65 25.42 7.49
C ALA A 115 -6.69 24.25 7.61
N ARG A 116 -6.94 23.41 8.62
CA ARG A 116 -6.38 22.06 8.70
C ARG A 116 -7.40 21.07 8.16
N ARG A 117 -6.96 20.17 7.29
CA ARG A 117 -7.83 19.14 6.70
C ARG A 117 -7.31 17.76 7.03
N TYR A 118 -8.20 16.95 7.55
CA TYR A 118 -7.95 15.59 8.00
C TYR A 118 -8.61 14.64 7.00
N VAL A 119 -7.80 13.86 6.28
CA VAL A 119 -8.27 12.94 5.25
C VAL A 119 -8.08 11.52 5.75
N TYR A 120 -9.17 10.75 5.69
CA TYR A 120 -9.24 9.35 6.09
C TYR A 120 -9.69 8.52 4.89
N ALA A 121 -8.87 7.59 4.43
CA ALA A 121 -9.19 6.73 3.29
C ALA A 121 -9.12 5.26 3.68
N LYS A 122 -10.10 4.45 3.25
CA LYS A 122 -10.06 2.98 3.33
C LYS A 122 -10.98 2.37 2.29
N LEU A 123 -10.79 1.09 1.98
CA LEU A 123 -11.79 0.39 1.16
C LEU A 123 -13.14 0.33 1.87
N SER A 124 -14.21 0.58 1.10
CA SER A 124 -15.55 0.59 1.63
C SER A 124 -16.05 -0.82 1.88
N GLN A 125 -16.50 -1.08 3.11
CA GLN A 125 -17.23 -2.30 3.45
C GLN A 125 -18.64 -2.32 2.85
N ALA A 126 -19.28 -1.14 2.76
CA ALA A 126 -20.64 -1.00 2.23
C ALA A 126 -20.69 -1.01 0.69
N ARG A 127 -19.59 -0.68 0.01
CA ARG A 127 -19.48 -0.65 -1.46
C ARG A 127 -18.18 -1.33 -1.90
N PRO A 128 -18.16 -2.67 -2.03
CA PRO A 128 -16.96 -3.41 -2.39
C PRO A 128 -16.27 -2.84 -3.63
N GLY A 129 -14.95 -2.75 -3.59
CA GLY A 129 -14.15 -2.21 -4.70
C GLY A 129 -14.11 -0.68 -4.79
N MET A 130 -14.83 0.05 -3.93
CA MET A 130 -14.74 1.51 -3.83
C MET A 130 -13.88 1.93 -2.66
N LEU A 131 -13.16 3.05 -2.82
CA LEU A 131 -12.49 3.72 -1.71
C LEU A 131 -13.49 4.68 -1.05
N TYR A 132 -13.67 4.53 0.25
CA TYR A 132 -14.41 5.47 1.08
C TYR A 132 -13.44 6.52 1.64
N VAL A 133 -13.76 7.80 1.45
CA VAL A 133 -12.95 8.91 1.95
C VAL A 133 -13.82 9.81 2.82
N TYR A 134 -13.36 10.02 4.05
CA TYR A 134 -13.92 11.01 4.96
C TYR A 134 -12.92 12.16 5.10
N THR A 135 -13.38 13.39 4.87
CA THR A 135 -12.54 14.58 5.01
C THR A 135 -13.18 15.52 6.01
N ARG A 136 -12.45 15.88 7.08
CA ARG A 136 -12.86 16.95 8.01
C ARG A 136 -12.04 18.20 7.74
N THR A 137 -12.71 19.34 7.62
CA THR A 137 -12.10 20.67 7.55
C THR A 137 -12.30 21.39 8.87
N ASP A 138 -11.19 21.77 9.49
CA ASP A 138 -11.09 22.59 10.70
C ASP A 138 -10.55 23.96 10.31
N PHE A 139 -11.39 25.00 10.39
CA PHE A 139 -11.00 26.36 10.01
C PHE A 139 -10.24 27.05 11.14
N THR A 140 -9.21 27.83 10.80
CA THR A 140 -8.51 28.64 11.80
C THR A 140 -9.33 29.84 12.26
N ASP A 141 -10.25 30.31 11.41
CA ASP A 141 -11.18 31.40 11.71
C ASP A 141 -12.42 30.87 12.45
N PRO A 142 -12.67 31.29 13.70
CA PRO A 142 -13.81 30.82 14.49
C PRO A 142 -15.18 31.27 13.92
N GLY A 143 -15.20 32.29 13.05
CA GLY A 143 -16.42 32.72 12.35
C GLY A 143 -16.86 31.75 11.23
N ARG A 144 -16.00 30.80 10.85
CA ARG A 144 -16.28 29.80 9.82
C ARG A 144 -16.60 28.46 10.46
N GLN A 145 -17.75 27.91 10.08
CA GLN A 145 -18.17 26.61 10.59
C GLN A 145 -17.35 25.48 9.97
N ASP A 146 -16.77 24.64 10.84
CA ASP A 146 -16.19 23.35 10.48
C ASP A 146 -17.20 22.47 9.75
N TYR A 147 -16.71 21.69 8.79
CA TYR A 147 -17.55 20.71 8.10
C TYR A 147 -16.77 19.45 7.78
N ALA A 148 -17.50 18.41 7.40
CA ALA A 148 -16.92 17.19 6.88
C ALA A 148 -17.68 16.65 5.67
N THR A 149 -16.97 15.95 4.81
CA THR A 149 -17.52 15.27 3.63
C THR A 149 -17.29 13.77 3.72
N LYS A 150 -18.18 13.03 3.06
CA LYS A 150 -18.11 11.58 2.91
C LYS A 150 -18.26 11.29 1.42
N ASP A 151 -17.19 10.80 0.82
CA ASP A 151 -17.07 10.65 -0.62
C ASP A 151 -16.72 9.19 -0.94
N TRP A 152 -17.22 8.70 -2.08
CA TRP A 152 -16.86 7.39 -2.60
C TRP A 152 -16.09 7.56 -3.89
N PHE A 153 -15.05 6.76 -4.07
CA PHE A 153 -14.21 6.81 -5.24
C PHE A 153 -14.14 5.44 -5.89
N ARG A 154 -14.19 5.44 -7.23
CA ARG A 154 -13.88 4.26 -8.04
C ARG A 154 -12.41 4.27 -8.43
N ARG A 155 -11.84 3.09 -8.64
CA ARG A 155 -10.49 2.96 -9.18
C ARG A 155 -10.45 3.57 -10.58
N ASN A 156 -9.38 4.30 -10.88
CA ASN A 156 -9.10 4.83 -12.21
C ASN A 156 -8.43 3.78 -13.10
#